data_AF-A0A4Q2TEV7-F1
#
_entry.id   AF-A0A4Q2TEV7-F1
#
_cell.length_a   1.000
_cell.length_b   1.000
_cell.length_c   1.000
_cell.angle_alpha   90.00
_cell.angle_beta   90.00
_cell.angle_gamma   90.00
#
_symmetry.space_group_name_H-M   'P 1'
#
loop_
_entity.id
_entity.type
_entity.pdbx_description
1 polymer ?
#
loop_
_entity_poly.entity_id
_entity_poly.type
_entity_poly.pdbx_seq_one_letter_code
_entity_poly.pdbx_strand_id
1 'polypeptide(L)'
;MSVASDVAKTPGLRSLNRNYHAYLNSSDPRMTAVAAYALAYAEFEAANGVEAIPTDPELSDEALREALASFTKDGVVTDATLEEAKSILGVGPEVGKIDQIRESLATDESELEAAE
;
A
#
# COMPACT_ATOMS: atom_id res chain seq x y z
N MET A 1 6.53 -0.31 -28.54
CA MET A 1 5.19 0.10 -28.08
C MET A 1 5.40 0.93 -26.83
N SER A 2 5.40 2.27 -26.93
CA SER A 2 5.49 3.15 -25.77
C SER A 2 4.09 3.73 -25.61
N VAL A 3 3.32 3.17 -24.67
CA VAL A 3 2.02 3.71 -24.33
C VAL A 3 2.28 4.67 -23.19
N ALA A 4 2.27 5.96 -23.55
CA ALA A 4 2.51 7.06 -22.65
C ALA A 4 1.50 7.03 -21.51
N SER A 5 2.07 7.06 -20.31
CA SER A 5 1.54 7.42 -19.01
C SER A 5 0.67 8.68 -19.07
N ASP A 6 -0.60 8.55 -19.44
CA ASP A 6 -1.63 9.52 -19.01
C ASP A 6 -2.17 9.00 -17.67
N VAL A 7 -1.30 9.04 -16.64
CA VAL A 7 -1.70 8.79 -15.26
C VAL A 7 -2.61 9.96 -14.92
N ALA A 8 -3.91 9.76 -15.13
CA ALA A 8 -4.95 10.67 -14.70
C ALA A 8 -4.74 10.90 -13.22
N LYS A 9 -4.11 12.03 -12.88
CA LYS A 9 -3.69 12.39 -11.54
C LYS A 9 -4.91 12.44 -10.65
N THR A 10 -5.25 11.31 -10.04
CA THR A 10 -6.50 11.19 -9.30
C THR A 10 -6.34 12.05 -8.06
N PRO A 11 -7.08 13.17 -7.91
CA PRO A 11 -6.83 14.14 -6.84
C PRO A 11 -6.91 13.51 -5.44
N GLY A 12 -7.66 12.41 -5.31
CA GLY A 12 -7.84 11.64 -4.08
C GLY A 12 -6.61 10.85 -3.63
N LEU A 13 -5.73 10.38 -4.52
CA LEU A 13 -4.58 9.53 -4.15
C LEU A 13 -3.39 10.32 -3.57
N ARG A 14 -3.45 11.67 -3.60
CA ARG A 14 -2.43 12.52 -2.97
C ARG A 14 -2.22 12.24 -1.49
N SER A 15 -3.24 11.77 -0.78
CA SER A 15 -3.13 11.40 0.64
C SER A 15 -2.23 10.18 0.88
N LEU A 16 -2.04 9.32 -0.13
CA LEU A 16 -1.14 8.16 -0.03
C LEU A 16 0.34 8.57 -0.03
N ASN A 17 0.67 9.75 -0.56
CA ASN A 17 2.03 10.29 -0.57
C ASN A 17 2.50 10.86 0.78
N ARG A 18 1.73 10.66 1.85
CA ARG A 18 2.15 11.08 3.20
C ARG A 18 3.38 10.30 3.67
N ASN A 19 4.11 10.87 4.62
CA ASN A 19 5.12 10.14 5.38
C ASN A 19 4.48 8.86 5.98
N TYR A 20 5.20 7.74 5.99
CA TYR A 20 4.62 6.45 6.35
C TYR A 20 4.09 6.41 7.79
N HIS A 21 4.74 7.09 8.75
CA HIS A 21 4.20 7.21 10.11
C HIS A 21 2.87 7.96 10.12
N ALA A 22 2.77 9.08 9.40
CA ALA A 22 1.52 9.84 9.31
C ALA A 22 0.43 9.10 8.53
N TYR A 23 0.82 8.25 7.59
CA TYR A 23 -0.04 7.38 6.83
C TYR A 23 -0.67 6.30 7.74
N LEU A 24 0.16 5.57 8.50
CA LEU A 24 -0.29 4.52 9.43
C LEU A 24 -1.11 5.08 10.60
N ASN A 25 -0.76 6.26 11.11
CA ASN A 25 -1.44 6.91 12.24
C ASN A 25 -2.60 7.83 11.80
N SER A 26 -3.07 7.72 10.55
CA SER A 26 -4.15 8.57 10.05
C SER A 26 -5.49 8.25 10.71
N SER A 27 -6.21 9.28 11.19
CA SER A 27 -7.57 9.14 11.71
C SER A 27 -8.67 9.19 10.63
N ASP A 28 -8.30 9.41 9.37
CA ASP A 28 -9.24 9.35 8.25
C ASP A 28 -9.63 7.89 7.95
N PRO A 29 -10.91 7.49 8.09
CA PRO A 29 -11.34 6.11 7.86
C PRO A 29 -10.97 5.55 6.49
N ARG A 30 -10.89 6.41 5.47
CA ARG A 30 -10.50 6.02 4.10
C ARG A 30 -9.04 5.59 4.08
N MET A 31 -8.19 6.37 4.74
CA MET A 31 -6.77 6.06 4.89
C MET A 31 -6.56 4.82 5.74
N THR A 32 -7.36 4.62 6.80
CA THR A 32 -7.25 3.44 7.68
C THR A 32 -7.38 2.13 6.90
N ALA A 33 -8.33 2.04 5.96
CA ALA A 33 -8.51 0.83 5.16
C ALA A 33 -7.28 0.53 4.27
N VAL A 34 -6.77 1.54 3.58
CA VAL A 34 -5.59 1.38 2.71
C VAL A 34 -4.33 1.14 3.56
N ALA A 35 -4.22 1.78 4.73
CA ALA A 35 -3.11 1.59 5.66
C ALA A 35 -3.07 0.18 6.25
N ALA A 36 -4.24 -0.38 6.61
CA ALA A 36 -4.35 -1.76 7.04
C ALA A 36 -3.89 -2.74 5.95
N TYR A 37 -4.32 -2.52 4.70
CA TYR A 37 -3.86 -3.31 3.55
C TYR A 37 -2.33 -3.24 3.41
N ALA A 38 -1.75 -2.04 3.39
CA ALA A 38 -0.31 -1.86 3.21
C ALA A 38 0.51 -2.47 4.36
N LEU A 39 0.03 -2.38 5.59
CA LEU A 39 0.67 -3.00 6.74
C LEU A 39 0.63 -4.53 6.64
N ALA A 40 -0.53 -5.13 6.37
CA ALA A 40 -0.68 -6.57 6.23
C ALA A 40 0.15 -7.13 5.07
N TYR A 41 0.25 -6.38 3.96
CA TYR A 41 1.11 -6.74 2.83
C TYR A 41 2.59 -6.69 3.21
N ALA A 42 3.02 -5.65 3.94
CA ALA A 42 4.41 -5.53 4.41
C ALA A 42 4.78 -6.64 5.40
N GLU A 43 3.87 -7.01 6.31
CA GLU A 43 4.04 -8.14 7.23
C GLU A 43 4.14 -9.47 6.47
N PHE A 44 3.30 -9.67 5.46
CA PHE A 44 3.37 -10.84 4.59
C PHE A 44 4.74 -10.94 3.88
N GLU A 45 5.22 -9.84 3.30
CA GLU A 45 6.53 -9.81 2.65
C GLU A 45 7.69 -9.98 3.63
N ALA A 46 7.59 -9.45 4.85
CA ALA A 46 8.58 -9.66 5.90
C ALA A 46 8.70 -11.16 6.25
N ALA A 47 7.57 -11.86 6.32
CA ALA A 47 7.54 -13.28 6.67
C ALA A 47 7.86 -14.23 5.51
N ASN A 48 7.47 -13.89 4.28
CA ASN A 48 7.54 -14.80 3.12
C ASN A 48 8.56 -14.37 2.05
N GLY A 49 9.08 -13.15 2.14
CA GLY A 49 9.94 -12.52 1.14
C GLY A 49 9.16 -11.68 0.13
N VAL A 50 9.82 -10.67 -0.43
CA VAL A 50 9.24 -9.71 -1.41
C VAL A 50 8.86 -10.34 -2.76
N GLU A 51 9.40 -11.53 -3.05
CA GLU A 51 9.07 -12.28 -4.26
C GLU A 51 7.83 -13.19 -4.06
N ALA A 52 7.34 -13.30 -2.83
CA ALA A 52 6.17 -14.13 -2.53
C ALA A 52 4.89 -13.45 -3.03
N ILE A 53 3.99 -14.26 -3.59
CA ILE A 53 2.68 -13.80 -4.03
C ILE A 53 1.67 -14.15 -2.93
N PRO A 54 0.99 -13.16 -2.33
CA PRO A 54 -0.03 -13.45 -1.33
C PRO A 54 -1.21 -14.20 -1.95
N THR A 55 -1.60 -15.29 -1.29
CA THR A 55 -2.79 -16.07 -1.63
C THR A 55 -4.03 -15.62 -0.86
N ASP A 56 -3.84 -14.74 0.13
CA ASP A 56 -4.91 -14.20 0.95
C ASP A 56 -5.79 -13.25 0.12
N PRO A 57 -7.12 -13.47 0.05
CA PRO A 57 -8.02 -12.54 -0.64
C PRO A 57 -7.96 -11.11 -0.08
N GLU A 58 -7.63 -10.90 1.20
CA GLU A 58 -7.51 -9.56 1.80
C GLU A 58 -6.28 -8.79 1.29
N LEU A 59 -5.29 -9.48 0.74
CA LEU A 59 -4.09 -8.90 0.12
C LEU A 59 -4.21 -8.79 -1.41
N SER A 60 -5.38 -9.12 -1.97
CA SER A 60 -5.61 -9.07 -3.40
C SER A 60 -5.76 -7.65 -3.95
N ASP A 61 -5.55 -7.50 -5.25
CA ASP A 61 -5.83 -6.27 -5.99
C ASP A 61 -7.29 -5.81 -5.85
N GLU A 62 -8.22 -6.75 -5.65
CA GLU A 62 -9.63 -6.44 -5.48
C GLU A 62 -9.92 -5.87 -4.09
N ALA A 63 -9.31 -6.42 -3.04
CA ALA A 63 -9.39 -5.84 -1.69
C ALA A 63 -8.81 -4.42 -1.65
N LEU A 64 -7.69 -4.19 -2.36
CA LEU A 64 -7.13 -2.85 -2.52
C LEU A 64 -8.10 -1.94 -3.29
N ARG A 65 -8.71 -2.43 -4.37
CA ARG A 65 -9.71 -1.68 -5.14
C ARG A 65 -10.89 -1.26 -4.26
N GLU A 66 -11.42 -2.15 -3.43
CA GLU A 66 -12.50 -1.85 -2.49
C GLU A 66 -12.09 -0.79 -1.47
N ALA A 67 -10.89 -0.89 -0.89
CA ALA A 67 -10.38 0.13 0.03
C ALA A 67 -10.28 1.52 -0.63
N LEU A 68 -9.82 1.55 -1.89
CA LEU A 68 -9.67 2.76 -2.69
C LEU A 68 -11.00 3.35 -3.15
N ALA A 69 -12.08 2.58 -3.23
CA ALA A 69 -13.40 3.07 -3.65
C ALA A 69 -13.84 4.29 -2.83
N SER A 70 -13.51 4.30 -1.53
CA SER A 70 -13.80 5.39 -0.60
C SER A 70 -13.10 6.72 -0.93
N PHE A 71 -12.02 6.70 -1.72
CA PHE A 71 -11.31 7.90 -2.20
C PHE A 71 -11.91 8.52 -3.45
N THR A 72 -12.79 7.78 -4.13
CA THR A 72 -13.44 8.22 -5.35
C THR A 72 -14.83 8.79 -5.03
N LYS A 73 -15.31 9.71 -5.85
CA LYS A 73 -16.64 10.31 -5.63
C LYS A 73 -17.77 9.32 -5.85
N ASP A 74 -17.61 8.46 -6.84
CA ASP A 74 -18.65 7.56 -7.33
C ASP A 74 -18.47 6.12 -6.81
N GLY A 75 -17.46 5.87 -5.97
CA GLY A 75 -17.10 4.53 -5.49
C GLY A 75 -16.42 3.65 -6.56
N VAL A 76 -16.12 4.21 -7.74
CA VAL A 76 -15.56 3.46 -8.87
C VAL A 76 -14.05 3.70 -8.97
N VAL A 77 -13.29 2.60 -8.85
CA VAL A 77 -11.84 2.60 -9.04
C VAL A 77 -11.52 1.92 -10.37
N THR A 78 -11.04 2.72 -11.32
CA THR A 78 -10.58 2.22 -12.62
C THR A 78 -9.25 1.51 -12.47
N ASP A 79 -8.88 0.70 -13.47
CA ASP A 79 -7.60 -0.01 -13.50
C ASP A 79 -6.41 0.96 -13.42
N ALA A 80 -6.52 2.12 -14.07
CA ALA A 80 -5.50 3.17 -13.98
C ALA A 80 -5.34 3.74 -12.56
N THR A 81 -6.44 3.95 -11.84
CA THR A 81 -6.40 4.42 -10.44
C THR A 81 -5.80 3.34 -9.52
N LEU A 82 -6.15 2.07 -9.76
CA LEU A 82 -5.57 0.96 -9.02
C LEU A 82 -4.06 0.85 -9.28
N GLU A 83 -3.63 0.93 -10.54
CA GLU A 83 -2.21 0.89 -10.92
C GLU A 83 -1.42 2.05 -10.30
N GLU A 84 -1.97 3.28 -10.32
CA GLU A 84 -1.36 4.44 -9.65
C GLU A 84 -1.21 4.18 -8.13
N ALA A 85 -2.25 3.65 -7.49
CA ALA A 85 -2.19 3.31 -6.08
C ALA A 85 -1.17 2.21 -5.78
N LYS A 86 -1.10 1.16 -6.60
CA LYS A 86 -0.10 0.08 -6.46
C LYS A 86 1.32 0.61 -6.60
N SER A 87 1.57 1.53 -7.54
CA SER A 87 2.88 2.17 -7.70
C SER A 87 3.25 3.04 -6.48
N ILE A 88 2.30 3.81 -5.92
CA ILE A 88 2.55 4.60 -4.70
C ILE A 88 2.79 3.68 -3.48
N LEU A 89 2.00 2.62 -3.35
CA LEU A 89 2.07 1.70 -2.22
C LEU A 89 3.24 0.73 -2.32
N GLY A 90 3.74 0.41 -3.51
CA GLY A 90 4.77 -0.62 -3.71
C GLY A 90 4.19 -2.04 -3.68
N VAL A 91 3.05 -2.26 -4.33
CA VAL A 91 2.45 -3.61 -4.41
C VAL A 91 3.06 -4.38 -5.58
N GLY A 92 3.57 -5.59 -5.31
CA GLY A 92 4.20 -6.43 -6.31
C GLY A 92 5.65 -5.98 -6.58
N PRO A 93 6.08 -5.79 -7.84
CA PRO A 93 7.46 -5.44 -8.16
C PRO A 93 7.81 -3.96 -7.91
N GLU A 94 6.83 -3.15 -7.55
CA GLU A 94 6.99 -1.71 -7.34
C GLU A 94 7.60 -1.42 -5.96
N VAL A 95 8.44 -0.39 -5.87
CA VAL A 95 9.01 0.06 -4.60
C VAL A 95 8.23 1.27 -4.09
N GLY A 96 7.68 1.19 -2.89
CA GLY A 96 6.79 2.22 -2.35
C GLY A 96 6.63 2.22 -0.83
N LYS A 97 5.40 2.49 -0.38
CA LYS A 97 5.04 2.62 1.03
C LYS A 97 5.27 1.33 1.83
N ILE A 98 4.93 0.19 1.23
CA ILE A 98 5.04 -1.15 1.81
C ILE A 98 6.50 -1.43 2.17
N ASP A 99 7.47 -1.09 1.31
CA ASP A 99 8.89 -1.24 1.62
C ASP A 99 9.32 -0.42 2.83
N GLN A 100 8.83 0.82 2.95
CA GLN A 100 9.13 1.68 4.11
C GLN A 100 8.56 1.11 5.40
N ILE A 101 7.36 0.54 5.34
CA ILE A 101 6.73 -0.12 6.48
C ILE A 101 7.53 -1.37 6.86
N ARG A 102 7.88 -2.20 5.87
CA ARG A 102 8.67 -3.42 6.06
C ARG A 102 10.05 -3.14 6.65
N GLU A 103 10.73 -2.11 6.19
CA GLU A 103 12.02 -1.66 6.75
C GLU A 103 11.88 -1.20 8.21
N SER A 104 10.78 -0.51 8.53
CA SER A 104 10.45 -0.14 9.92
C SER A 104 10.24 -1.38 10.79
N LEU A 105 9.49 -2.38 10.31
CA LEU A 105 9.26 -3.64 11.03
C LEU A 105 10.57 -4.37 11.29
N ALA A 106 11.43 -4.50 10.28
CA ALA A 106 12.74 -5.13 10.43
C ALA A 106 13.64 -4.38 11.42
N THR A 107 13.55 -3.05 11.47
CA THR A 107 14.28 -2.23 12.44
C THR A 107 13.74 -2.49 13.86
N ASP A 108 12.42 -2.46 14.04
CA ASP A 108 11.77 -2.73 15.32
C ASP A 108 12.11 -4.15 15.83
N GLU A 109 12.04 -5.17 14.97
CA GLU A 109 12.43 -6.55 15.30
C GLU A 109 13.91 -6.65 15.71
N SER A 110 14.80 -5.97 15.00
CA SER A 110 16.23 -5.96 15.33
C SER A 110 16.57 -5.23 16.64
N GLU A 111 15.80 -4.19 17.00
CA GLU A 111 15.95 -3.50 18.29
C GLU A 111 15.41 -4.34 19.45
N LEU A 112 14.36 -5.13 19.22
CA LEU A 112 13.79 -6.05 20.20
C LEU A 112 14.76 -7.21 20.52
N GLU A 113 15.43 -7.79 19.51
CA GLU A 113 16.45 -8.84 19.73
C GLU A 113 17.74 -8.31 20.38
N ALA A 114 18.11 -7.05 20.15
CA ALA A 114 19.31 -6.45 20.74
C ALA A 114 19.14 -6.05 22.23
N ALA A 115 17.89 -6.03 22.73
CA ALA A 115 17.55 -5.69 24.10
C ALA A 115 17.46 -6.90 25.06
N GLU A 116 17.71 -8.12 24.56
CA GLU A 116 17.75 -9.36 25.37
C GLU A 116 19.16 -9.78 25.83
#